data_AF-A0A969IGP7-F1
#
_entry.id   AF-A0A969IGP7-F1
#
_cell.length_a   1.000
_cell.length_b   1.000
_cell.length_c   1.000
_cell.angle_alpha   90.00
_cell.angle_beta   90.00
_cell.angle_gamma   90.00
#
_symmetry.space_group_name_H-M   'P 1'
#
loop_
_entity.id
_entity.type
_entity.pdbx_description
1 polymer ?
#
loop_
_entity_poly.entity_id
_entity_poly.type
_entity_poly.pdbx_seq_one_letter_code
_entity_poly.pdbx_strand_id
1 'polypeptide(L)'
;MMRNGPGHGRCVLLIGVILLTVAVSRVASAAGINWDRQGAFEVCLESRLNDWVNAKASLVINNDPAASDLDDMDVALWAVTALEGCEAQAGHGNQTSEHRFSRHMAHWREHIHNVAQTVQRRVGAD
;
A
#
# COMPACT_ATOMS: atom_id res chain seq x y z
N MET A 1 7.81 69.28 34.05
CA MET A 1 8.37 69.38 32.69
C MET A 1 9.03 68.04 32.32
N MET A 2 8.66 67.46 31.17
CA MET A 2 9.35 66.41 30.38
C MET A 2 9.61 65.03 31.04
N ARG A 3 8.84 63.96 30.73
CA ARG A 3 8.99 62.94 29.65
C ARG A 3 10.29 62.11 29.71
N ASN A 4 10.18 60.80 29.91
CA ASN A 4 10.68 59.75 29.00
C ASN A 4 10.25 58.34 29.47
N GLY A 5 9.72 57.55 28.52
CA GLY A 5 8.90 56.37 28.78
C GLY A 5 9.63 55.02 28.84
N PRO A 6 8.90 53.93 29.16
CA PRO A 6 9.44 52.58 29.27
C PRO A 6 9.68 51.95 27.90
N GLY A 7 10.94 51.55 27.67
CA GLY A 7 11.36 50.80 26.50
C GLY A 7 10.62 49.47 26.40
N HIS A 8 9.82 49.33 25.33
CA HIS A 8 9.17 48.09 24.95
C HIS A 8 10.22 47.12 24.40
N GLY A 9 10.66 46.18 25.22
CA GLY A 9 11.37 44.98 24.77
C GLY A 9 10.41 44.10 23.98
N ARG A 10 10.43 44.22 22.66
CA ARG A 10 9.59 43.43 21.74
C ARG A 10 9.98 41.95 21.84
N CYS A 11 9.08 41.15 22.43
CA CYS A 11 8.96 39.73 22.17
C CYS A 11 8.78 39.53 20.66
N VAL A 12 9.80 38.99 19.99
CA VAL A 12 9.68 38.43 18.64
C VAL A 12 10.04 36.95 18.77
N LEU A 13 9.10 36.17 19.29
CA LEU A 13 9.10 34.72 19.13
C LEU A 13 8.57 34.43 17.73
N LEU A 14 9.50 34.33 16.78
CA LEU A 14 9.24 33.74 15.47
C LEU A 14 8.99 32.25 15.67
N ILE A 15 7.73 31.88 15.87
CA ILE A 15 7.28 30.49 15.80
C ILE A 15 7.31 30.11 14.32
N GLY A 16 8.43 29.51 13.90
CA GLY A 16 8.54 28.86 12.61
C GLY A 16 7.54 27.72 12.52
N VAL A 17 6.47 27.93 11.76
CA VAL A 17 5.55 26.87 11.37
C VAL A 17 6.31 25.96 10.41
N ILE A 18 6.87 24.88 10.94
CA ILE A 18 7.37 23.77 10.13
C ILE A 18 6.13 23.08 9.56
N LEU A 19 5.80 23.41 8.31
CA LEU A 19 4.87 22.64 7.50
C LEU A 19 5.50 21.25 7.28
N LEU A 20 5.15 20.30 8.15
CA LEU A 20 5.31 18.88 7.86
C LEU A 20 4.37 18.56 6.69
N THR A 21 4.87 18.67 5.48
CA THR A 21 4.29 17.98 4.33
C THR A 21 4.44 16.49 4.60
N VAL A 22 3.38 15.89 5.13
CA VAL A 22 3.23 14.44 5.18
C VAL A 22 3.32 13.98 3.73
N ALA A 23 4.47 13.44 3.34
CA ALA A 23 4.62 12.74 2.08
C ALA A 23 3.68 11.54 2.17
N VAL A 24 2.48 11.69 1.61
CA VAL A 24 1.56 10.57 1.43
C VAL A 24 2.21 9.70 0.37
N SER A 25 2.98 8.71 0.82
CA SER A 25 3.45 7.61 -0.01
C SER A 25 2.22 6.96 -0.63
N ARG A 26 1.85 7.39 -1.84
CA ARG A 26 0.80 6.75 -2.62
C ARG A 26 1.36 5.42 -3.08
N VAL A 27 1.21 4.42 -2.21
CA VAL A 27 1.47 3.01 -2.47
C VAL A 27 0.93 2.70 -3.86
N ALA A 28 1.80 2.21 -4.75
CA ALA A 28 1.35 1.79 -6.06
C ALA A 28 0.49 0.55 -5.85
N SER A 29 -0.82 0.69 -6.04
CA SER A 29 -1.76 -0.40 -5.85
C SER A 29 -1.70 -1.35 -7.04
N ALA A 30 -1.79 -2.65 -6.77
CA ALA A 30 -2.19 -3.62 -7.78
C ALA A 30 -3.58 -3.22 -8.32
N ALA A 31 -3.94 -3.66 -9.53
CA ALA A 31 -5.30 -3.46 -10.02
C ALA A 31 -6.28 -4.05 -8.99
N GLY A 32 -7.16 -3.22 -8.42
CA GLY A 32 -8.09 -3.65 -7.37
C GLY A 32 -9.00 -4.78 -7.87
N ILE A 33 -9.47 -5.63 -6.95
CA ILE A 33 -10.42 -6.67 -7.32
C ILE A 33 -11.80 -6.03 -7.43
N ASN A 34 -12.44 -6.17 -8.58
CA ASN A 34 -13.80 -5.67 -8.75
C ASN A 34 -14.80 -6.58 -8.03
N TRP A 35 -15.12 -6.29 -6.77
CA TRP A 35 -16.05 -7.07 -5.95
C TRP A 35 -17.52 -6.81 -6.31
N ASP A 36 -18.37 -7.84 -6.30
CA ASP A 36 -19.82 -7.67 -6.45
C ASP A 36 -20.46 -7.03 -5.20
N ARG A 37 -19.91 -7.34 -4.02
CA ARG A 37 -20.14 -6.61 -2.77
C ARG A 37 -18.83 -6.56 -2.00
N GLN A 38 -18.55 -5.42 -1.40
CA GLN A 38 -17.35 -5.22 -0.60
C GLN A 38 -17.73 -5.22 0.88
N GLY A 39 -17.53 -6.36 1.54
CA GLY A 39 -17.67 -6.54 2.98
C GLY A 39 -16.31 -6.59 3.68
N ALA A 40 -16.32 -6.86 4.98
CA ALA A 40 -15.11 -6.93 5.79
C ALA A 40 -14.12 -8.00 5.29
N PHE A 41 -14.62 -9.12 4.77
CA PHE A 41 -13.81 -10.18 4.18
C PHE A 41 -13.08 -9.71 2.90
N GLU A 42 -13.80 -9.09 1.97
CA GLU A 42 -13.21 -8.57 0.72
C GLU A 42 -12.19 -7.46 0.98
N VAL A 43 -12.47 -6.57 1.95
CA VAL A 43 -11.52 -5.53 2.37
C VAL A 43 -10.25 -6.14 2.97
N CYS A 44 -10.39 -7.18 3.80
CA CYS A 44 -9.25 -7.90 4.34
C CYS A 44 -8.38 -8.50 3.22
N LEU A 45 -9.00 -9.18 2.25
CA LEU A 45 -8.28 -9.79 1.13
C LEU A 45 -7.55 -8.74 0.29
N GLU A 46 -8.22 -7.63 -0.02
CA GLU A 46 -7.63 -6.55 -0.82
C GLU A 46 -6.46 -5.88 -0.10
N SER A 47 -6.55 -5.72 1.23
CA SER A 47 -5.43 -5.22 2.03
C SER A 47 -4.23 -6.17 1.96
N ARG A 48 -4.44 -7.46 2.26
CA ARG A 48 -3.36 -8.46 2.25
C ARG A 48 -2.74 -8.60 0.87
N LEU A 49 -3.56 -8.58 -0.18
CA LEU A 49 -3.10 -8.60 -1.56
C LEU A 49 -2.22 -7.40 -1.89
N ASN A 50 -2.66 -6.20 -1.55
CA ASN A 50 -1.88 -4.99 -1.81
C ASN A 50 -0.53 -5.04 -1.11
N ASP A 51 -0.50 -5.44 0.17
CA ASP A 51 0.75 -5.57 0.93
C ASP A 51 1.70 -6.59 0.28
N TRP A 52 1.15 -7.76 -0.08
CA TRP A 52 1.93 -8.82 -0.71
C TRP A 52 2.48 -8.40 -2.09
N VAL A 53 1.65 -7.84 -2.97
CA VAL A 53 2.08 -7.39 -4.31
C VAL A 53 3.14 -6.30 -4.18
N ASN A 54 2.97 -5.33 -3.26
CA ASN A 54 3.97 -4.29 -3.05
C ASN A 54 5.31 -4.85 -2.54
N ALA A 55 5.26 -5.80 -1.61
CA ALA A 55 6.46 -6.47 -1.12
C ALA A 55 7.20 -7.19 -2.25
N LYS A 56 6.48 -7.91 -3.11
CA LYS A 56 7.11 -8.62 -4.24
C LYS A 56 7.56 -7.68 -5.36
N ALA A 57 6.83 -6.60 -5.61
CA ALA A 57 7.24 -5.57 -6.57
C ALA A 57 8.54 -4.88 -6.14
N SER A 58 8.75 -4.69 -4.84
CA SER A 58 10.01 -4.16 -4.31
C SER A 58 11.20 -5.07 -4.68
N LEU A 59 11.04 -6.40 -4.61
CA LEU A 59 12.10 -7.33 -5.04
C LEU A 59 12.43 -7.15 -6.53
N VAL A 60 11.40 -7.02 -7.38
CA VAL A 60 11.57 -6.78 -8.82
C VAL A 60 12.26 -5.44 -9.09
N ILE A 61 11.84 -4.36 -8.42
CA ILE A 61 12.44 -3.03 -8.59
C ILE A 61 13.93 -3.06 -8.23
N ASN A 62 14.29 -3.77 -7.16
CA ASN A 62 15.67 -3.86 -6.67
C ASN A 62 16.53 -4.90 -7.40
N ASN A 63 15.99 -5.59 -8.42
CA ASN A 63 16.64 -6.71 -9.10
C ASN A 63 17.13 -7.80 -8.11
N ASP A 64 16.36 -8.05 -7.06
CA ASP A 64 16.69 -9.06 -6.06
C ASP A 64 16.51 -10.47 -6.66
N PRO A 65 17.48 -11.39 -6.50
CA PRO A 65 17.37 -12.76 -7.03
C PRO A 65 16.12 -13.50 -6.52
N ALA A 66 15.64 -13.20 -5.31
CA ALA A 66 14.44 -13.81 -4.76
C ALA A 66 13.16 -13.49 -5.55
N ALA A 67 13.18 -12.48 -6.44
CA ALA A 67 12.06 -12.21 -7.34
C ALA A 67 11.86 -13.33 -8.38
N SER A 68 12.94 -14.03 -8.76
CA SER A 68 12.90 -15.12 -9.75
C SER A 68 12.52 -16.46 -9.13
N ASP A 69 12.63 -16.58 -7.80
CA ASP A 69 12.26 -17.79 -7.04
C ASP A 69 10.75 -17.87 -6.76
N LEU A 70 9.98 -16.82 -7.06
CA LEU A 70 8.52 -16.84 -6.92
C LEU A 70 7.88 -17.75 -7.97
N ASP A 71 7.32 -18.87 -7.51
CA ASP A 71 6.60 -19.82 -8.33
C ASP A 71 5.08 -19.84 -8.05
N ASP A 72 4.34 -20.55 -8.90
CA ASP A 72 2.88 -20.63 -8.83
C ASP A 72 2.38 -21.39 -7.60
N MET A 73 3.17 -22.32 -7.05
CA MET A 73 2.81 -23.10 -5.87
C MET A 73 2.89 -22.24 -4.61
N ASP A 74 3.95 -21.46 -4.45
CA ASP A 74 4.10 -20.51 -3.34
C ASP A 74 3.00 -19.46 -3.34
N VAL A 75 2.64 -18.96 -4.53
CA VAL A 75 1.54 -17.99 -4.68
C VAL A 75 0.20 -18.62 -4.33
N ALA A 76 -0.05 -19.86 -4.77
CA ALA A 76 -1.27 -20.57 -4.43
C ALA A 76 -1.38 -20.81 -2.91
N LEU A 77 -0.29 -21.23 -2.26
CA LEU A 77 -0.25 -21.43 -0.82
C LEU A 77 -0.49 -20.11 -0.06
N TRP A 78 0.12 -19.02 -0.52
CA TRP A 78 -0.13 -17.70 0.04
C TRP A 78 -1.60 -17.28 -0.11
N ALA A 79 -2.20 -17.52 -1.28
CA ALA A 79 -3.60 -17.17 -1.53
C ALA A 79 -4.57 -17.94 -0.62
N VAL A 80 -4.34 -19.24 -0.42
CA VAL A 80 -5.10 -20.06 0.54
C VAL A 80 -4.95 -19.51 1.96
N THR A 81 -3.71 -19.23 2.38
CA THR A 81 -3.44 -18.67 3.71
C THR A 81 -4.11 -17.30 3.90
N ALA A 82 -4.18 -16.48 2.85
CA ALA A 82 -4.86 -15.19 2.89
C ALA A 82 -6.37 -15.34 3.04
N LEU A 83 -6.99 -16.30 2.33
CA LEU A 83 -8.40 -16.64 2.45
C LEU A 83 -8.75 -17.10 3.87
N GLU A 84 -8.05 -18.11 4.38
CA GLU A 84 -8.25 -18.63 5.75
C GLU A 84 -8.03 -17.56 6.81
N GLY A 85 -6.98 -16.74 6.66
CA GLY A 85 -6.67 -15.66 7.57
C GLY A 85 -7.73 -14.57 7.60
N CYS A 86 -8.31 -14.22 6.44
CA CYS A 86 -9.38 -13.24 6.37
C CYS A 86 -10.72 -13.79 6.83
N GLU A 87 -10.99 -15.08 6.61
CA GLU A 87 -12.15 -15.77 7.17
C GLU A 87 -12.13 -15.72 8.69
N ALA A 88 -10.99 -16.08 9.30
CA ALA A 88 -10.83 -16.04 10.76
C ALA A 88 -10.95 -14.62 11.34
N GLN A 89 -10.56 -13.59 10.59
CA GLN A 89 -10.54 -12.21 11.04
C GLN A 89 -11.87 -11.46 10.85
N ALA A 90 -12.53 -11.67 9.72
CA ALA A 90 -13.66 -10.87 9.25
C ALA A 90 -14.96 -11.68 9.06
N GLY A 91 -14.91 -12.99 9.31
CA GLY A 91 -15.99 -13.93 9.01
C GLY A 91 -15.92 -14.45 7.57
N HIS A 92 -16.76 -15.44 7.26
CA HIS A 92 -16.78 -16.07 5.94
C HIS A 92 -17.11 -15.09 4.82
N GLY A 93 -16.31 -15.14 3.75
CA GLY A 93 -16.71 -14.66 2.44
C GLY A 93 -17.81 -15.53 1.85
N ASN A 94 -18.38 -15.08 0.73
CA ASN A 94 -19.17 -15.98 -0.11
C ASN A 94 -18.25 -16.66 -1.13
N GLN A 95 -18.66 -17.82 -1.63
CA GLN A 95 -17.89 -18.61 -2.60
C GLN A 95 -17.54 -17.83 -3.89
N THR A 96 -18.38 -16.86 -4.30
CA THR A 96 -18.10 -16.00 -5.45
C THR A 96 -16.92 -15.08 -5.19
N SER A 97 -16.80 -14.50 -4.00
CA SER A 97 -15.67 -13.65 -3.60
C SER A 97 -14.36 -14.46 -3.59
N GLU A 98 -14.36 -15.64 -2.98
CA GLU A 98 -13.17 -16.52 -2.95
C GLU A 98 -12.73 -16.95 -4.35
N HIS A 99 -13.69 -17.33 -5.20
CA HIS A 99 -13.41 -17.69 -6.59
C HIS A 99 -12.89 -16.50 -7.41
N ARG A 100 -13.41 -15.29 -7.16
CA ARG A 100 -12.94 -14.07 -7.82
C ARG A 100 -11.52 -13.72 -7.37
N PHE A 101 -11.22 -13.82 -6.08
CA PHE A 101 -9.86 -13.66 -5.55
C PHE A 101 -8.89 -14.66 -6.19
N SER A 102 -9.28 -15.94 -6.24
CA SER A 102 -8.45 -17.00 -6.84
C SER A 102 -8.15 -16.74 -8.32
N ARG A 103 -9.17 -16.32 -9.10
CA ARG A 103 -8.96 -15.92 -10.50
C ARG A 103 -8.07 -14.69 -10.64
N HIS A 104 -8.20 -13.72 -9.74
CA HIS A 104 -7.33 -12.56 -9.74
C HIS A 104 -5.87 -12.95 -9.48
N MET A 105 -5.63 -13.88 -8.55
CA MET A 105 -4.30 -14.40 -8.23
C MET A 105 -3.67 -15.25 -9.35
N ALA A 106 -4.45 -15.77 -10.30
CA ALA A 106 -3.89 -16.42 -11.48
C ALA A 106 -3.02 -15.48 -12.34
N HIS A 107 -3.22 -14.15 -12.21
CA HIS A 107 -2.46 -13.12 -12.90
C HIS A 107 -1.42 -12.42 -12.00
N TRP A 108 -1.02 -13.06 -10.89
CA TRP A 108 -0.15 -12.47 -9.87
C TRP A 108 1.11 -11.78 -10.41
N ARG A 109 1.75 -12.38 -11.42
CA ARG A 109 3.01 -11.86 -11.99
C ARG A 109 2.80 -10.53 -12.69
N GLU A 110 1.66 -10.39 -13.39
CA GLU A 110 1.28 -9.14 -14.03
C GLU A 110 1.02 -8.05 -12.99
N HIS A 111 0.35 -8.38 -11.88
CA HIS A 111 0.11 -7.43 -10.79
C HIS A 111 1.41 -6.86 -10.21
N ILE A 112 2.38 -7.72 -9.95
CA ILE A 112 3.70 -7.34 -9.45
C ILE A 112 4.43 -6.43 -10.45
N HIS A 113 4.48 -6.82 -11.72
CA HIS A 113 5.16 -6.01 -12.74
C HIS A 113 4.48 -4.67 -12.98
N ASN A 114 3.15 -4.61 -12.97
CA ASN A 114 2.41 -3.36 -13.13
C ASN A 114 2.71 -2.38 -11.98
N VAL A 115 2.78 -2.88 -10.73
CA VAL A 115 3.20 -2.07 -9.59
C VAL A 115 4.65 -1.62 -9.74
N ALA A 116 5.57 -2.53 -10.07
CA ALA A 116 6.99 -2.22 -10.24
C ALA A 116 7.23 -1.15 -11.32
N GLN A 117 6.64 -1.31 -12.50
CA GLN A 117 6.72 -0.35 -13.60
C GLN A 117 6.10 1.01 -13.23
N THR A 118 5.01 1.01 -12.47
CA THR A 118 4.37 2.26 -12.03
C THR A 118 5.27 3.03 -11.06
N VAL A 119 5.95 2.34 -10.13
CA VAL A 119 6.91 2.97 -9.23
C VAL A 119 8.13 3.48 -9.99
N GLN A 120 8.72 2.66 -10.86
CA GLN A 120 9.88 3.04 -11.66
C GLN A 120 9.61 4.27 -12.55
N ARG A 121 8.44 4.34 -13.19
CA ARG A 121 8.05 5.52 -13.98
C ARG A 121 7.93 6.79 -13.15
N ARG A 122 7.51 6.69 -11.89
CA ARG A 122 7.42 7.86 -10.99
C ARG A 122 8.81 8.33 -10.58
N VAL A 123 9.67 7.41 -10.16
CA VAL A 123 11.05 7.72 -9.73
C VAL A 123 11.90 8.26 -10.88
N GLY A 124 11.72 7.76 -12.11
CA GLY A 124 12.47 8.24 -13.28
C GLY A 124 11.92 9.52 -13.92
N ALA A 125 10.79 10.04 -13.45
CA ALA A 125 10.22 11.31 -13.91
C ALA A 125 10.61 12.50 -13.01
N ASP A 126 11.31 12.24 -11.90
CA ASP A 126 11.94 13.22 -11.00
C ASP A 126 13.40 13.48 -11.40
#